data_AF-M1ASA3-F1
#
_entry.id   AF-M1ASA3-F1
#
_cell.length_a   1.000
_cell.length_b   1.000
_cell.length_c   1.000
_cell.angle_alpha   90.00
_cell.angle_beta   90.00
_cell.angle_gamma   90.00
#
_symmetry.space_group_name_H-M   'P 1'
#
loop_
_entity.id
_entity.type
_entity.pdbx_description
1 polymer ?
#
loop_
_entity_poly.entity_id
_entity_poly.type
_entity_poly.pdbx_seq_one_letter_code
_entity_poly.pdbx_strand_id
1 'polypeptide(L)'
;MVLQILRVLITILDTSSDARTLAVACYDLSQFIQCHSAGRIIVNDLKAKERVMRLLNHENAEVTKNALLCIQRLFLGAKYASFLQA
;
A
#
# COMPACT_ATOMS: atom_id res chain seq x y z
N MET A 1 0.55 -16.45 -9.87
CA MET A 1 0.80 -15.23 -10.68
C MET A 1 0.64 -13.96 -9.84
N VAL A 2 -0.52 -13.72 -9.21
CA VAL A 2 -0.81 -12.48 -8.43
C VAL A 2 0.22 -12.18 -7.31
N LEU A 3 0.67 -13.20 -6.57
CA LEU A 3 1.66 -13.00 -5.49
C LEU A 3 3.05 -12.54 -5.99
N GLN A 4 3.44 -12.90 -7.21
CA GLN A 4 4.73 -12.47 -7.78
C GLN A 4 4.72 -10.98 -8.10
N ILE A 5 3.59 -10.47 -8.61
CA ILE A 5 3.42 -9.04 -8.90
C ILE A 5 3.51 -8.22 -7.61
N LEU A 6 2.92 -8.71 -6.51
CA LEU A 6 2.99 -8.02 -5.22
C LEU A 6 4.43 -7.92 -4.69
N ARG A 7 5.25 -8.96 -4.89
CA ARG A 7 6.67 -8.94 -4.52
C ARG A 7 7.46 -7.91 -5.34
N VAL A 8 7.15 -7.77 -6.63
CA VAL A 8 7.74 -6.73 -7.47
C VAL A 8 7.35 -5.34 -6.98
N LEU A 9 6.06 -5.13 -6.68
CA LEU A 9 5.57 -3.85 -6.14
C LEU A 9 6.28 -3.47 -4.83
N ILE A 10 6.44 -4.44 -3.95
CA ILE A 10 7.17 -4.30 -2.68
C ILE A 10 8.64 -3.96 -2.91
N THR A 11 9.28 -4.54 -3.93
CA THR A 11 10.66 -4.23 -4.29
C THR A 11 10.76 -2.79 -4.79
N ILE A 12 9.82 -2.35 -5.63
CA ILE A 12 9.74 -0.97 -6.12
C ILE A 12 9.63 0.03 -4.95
N LEU A 13 8.84 -0.29 -3.91
CA LEU A 13 8.72 0.55 -2.71
C LEU A 13 10.04 0.72 -1.96
N ASP A 14 10.97 -0.25 -2.02
CA ASP A 14 12.27 -0.16 -1.36
C ASP A 14 13.35 0.47 -2.26
N THR A 15 13.26 0.31 -3.59
CA THR A 15 14.37 0.66 -4.51
C THR A 15 14.14 1.90 -5.36
N SER A 16 12.89 2.34 -5.53
CA SER A 16 12.58 3.52 -6.36
C SER A 16 12.78 4.81 -5.58
N SER A 17 13.37 5.81 -6.23
CA SER A 17 13.39 7.20 -5.75
C SER A 17 12.44 8.11 -6.53
N ASP A 18 11.79 7.61 -7.59
CA ASP A 18 10.81 8.39 -8.35
C ASP A 18 9.49 8.49 -7.57
N ALA A 19 9.10 9.72 -7.25
CA ALA A 19 7.92 9.99 -6.42
C ALA A 19 6.64 9.47 -7.06
N ARG A 20 6.49 9.59 -8.39
CA ARG A 20 5.30 9.09 -9.09
C ARG A 20 5.20 7.57 -8.98
N THR A 21 6.31 6.88 -9.20
CA THR A 21 6.40 5.42 -9.07
C THR A 21 6.05 4.95 -7.66
N LEU A 22 6.56 5.62 -6.62
CA LEU A 22 6.23 5.32 -5.24
C LEU A 22 4.75 5.56 -4.92
N ALA A 23 4.18 6.68 -5.39
CA ALA A 23 2.78 7.01 -5.19
C ALA A 23 1.85 5.97 -5.83
N VAL A 24 2.12 5.59 -7.08
CA VAL A 24 1.39 4.53 -7.80
C VAL A 24 1.54 3.19 -7.09
N ALA A 25 2.76 2.83 -6.66
CA ALA A 25 2.98 1.57 -5.97
C ALA A 25 2.22 1.46 -4.64
N CYS A 26 2.18 2.55 -3.85
CA CYS A 26 1.35 2.62 -2.65
C CYS A 26 -0.14 2.50 -2.96
N TYR A 27 -0.60 3.16 -4.02
CA TYR A 27 -2.00 3.09 -4.44
C TYR A 27 -2.40 1.68 -4.87
N ASP A 28 -1.61 1.03 -5.74
CA ASP A 28 -1.88 -0.33 -6.23
C ASP A 28 -1.93 -1.35 -5.09
N LEU A 29 -1.02 -1.22 -4.11
CA LEU A 29 -1.02 -2.07 -2.92
C LEU A 29 -2.31 -1.87 -2.10
N SER A 30 -2.77 -0.63 -1.97
CA SER A 30 -4.01 -0.28 -1.30
C SER A 30 -5.24 -0.85 -2.00
N GLN A 31 -5.23 -0.90 -3.34
CA GLN A 31 -6.31 -1.47 -4.15
C GLN A 31 -6.33 -3.00 -4.00
N PHE A 32 -5.16 -3.64 -3.97
CA PHE A 32 -5.07 -5.08 -3.71
C PHE A 32 -5.65 -5.46 -2.34
N ILE A 33 -5.33 -4.68 -1.29
CA ILE A 33 -5.89 -4.88 0.05
C ILE A 33 -7.42 -4.78 0.05
N GLN A 34 -7.98 -3.84 -0.73
CA GLN A 34 -9.42 -3.60 -0.81
C GLN A 34 -10.15 -4.69 -1.61
N CYS A 35 -9.61 -5.08 -2.76
CA CYS A 35 -10.30 -5.95 -3.71
C CYS A 35 -10.11 -7.44 -3.41
N HIS A 36 -9.02 -7.83 -2.73
CA HIS A 36 -8.73 -9.22 -2.43
C HIS A 36 -9.14 -9.58 -1.00
N SER A 37 -9.97 -10.60 -0.83
CA SER A 37 -10.49 -11.04 0.49
C SER A 37 -9.38 -11.34 1.50
N ALA A 38 -8.30 -11.99 1.06
CA ALA A 38 -7.11 -12.27 1.87
C ALA A 38 -6.01 -11.18 1.76
N GLY A 39 -6.29 -10.03 1.12
CA GLY A 39 -5.27 -9.04 0.76
C GLY A 39 -4.48 -8.54 1.96
N ARG A 40 -5.14 -8.30 3.10
CA ARG A 40 -4.47 -7.87 4.35
C ARG A 40 -3.51 -8.91 4.90
N ILE A 41 -3.93 -10.17 4.90
CA ILE A 41 -3.12 -11.30 5.40
C ILE A 41 -1.86 -11.39 4.54
N ILE A 42 -2.04 -11.44 3.22
CA ILE A 42 -0.94 -11.55 2.25
C ILE A 42 0.04 -10.38 2.37
N VAL A 43 -0.46 -9.14 2.45
CA VAL A 43 0.39 -7.94 2.55
C VAL A 43 1.17 -7.90 3.87
N ASN A 44 0.56 -8.36 4.97
CA ASN A 44 1.25 -8.50 6.26
C ASN A 44 2.32 -9.60 6.21
N ASP A 45 2.02 -10.77 5.63
CA ASP A 45 2.97 -11.87 5.49
C ASP A 45 4.20 -11.47 4.66
N LEU A 46 4.01 -10.60 3.66
CA LEU A 46 5.08 -10.05 2.84
C LEU A 46 5.80 -8.86 3.50
N LYS A 47 5.45 -8.50 4.74
CA LYS A 47 6.04 -7.41 5.52
C LYS A 47 6.03 -6.06 4.78
N ALA A 48 4.99 -5.80 3.99
CA ALA A 48 4.90 -4.55 3.24
C ALA A 48 4.56 -3.35 4.12
N LYS A 49 3.93 -3.58 5.28
CA LYS A 49 3.52 -2.55 6.24
C LYS A 49 4.66 -1.59 6.59
N GLU A 50 5.80 -2.11 7.03
CA GLU A 50 6.94 -1.31 7.46
C GLU A 50 7.51 -0.45 6.32
N ARG A 51 7.44 -0.95 5.09
CA ARG A 51 7.89 -0.24 3.89
C ARG A 51 7.00 0.96 3.59
N VAL A 52 5.68 0.74 3.59
CA VAL A 52 4.70 1.80 3.36
C VAL A 52 4.73 2.83 4.49
N MET A 53 4.91 2.40 5.75
CA MET A 53 5.00 3.33 6.88
C MET A 53 6.19 4.29 6.76
N ARG A 54 7.32 3.87 6.19
CA ARG A 54 8.46 4.76 5.93
C ARG A 54 8.11 5.89 4.95
N LEU A 55 7.20 5.64 4.01
CA LEU A 55 6.75 6.61 3.00
C LEU A 55 5.72 7.62 3.51
N LEU A 56 5.24 7.50 4.76
CA LEU A 56 4.32 8.47 5.37
C LEU A 56 4.97 9.84 5.63
N ASN A 57 6.29 9.88 5.74
CA ASN A 57 7.06 11.12 5.94
C ASN A 57 7.76 11.58 4.66
N HIS A 58 7.29 11.13 3.49
CA HIS A 58 7.89 11.50 2.22
C HIS A 58 7.61 12.97 1.88
N GLU A 59 8.57 13.65 1.27
CA GLU A 59 8.46 15.09 0.91
C GLU A 59 7.34 15.36 -0.10
N ASN A 60 7.14 14.43 -1.03
CA ASN A 60 6.07 14.50 -2.01
C ASN A 60 4.70 14.14 -1.39
N ALA A 61 3.75 15.08 -1.48
CA ALA A 61 2.42 14.94 -0.91
C ALA A 61 1.59 13.79 -1.50
N GLU A 62 1.76 13.45 -2.78
CA GLU A 62 1.05 12.32 -3.40
C GLU A 62 1.53 10.98 -2.88
N VAL A 63 2.84 10.84 -2.65
CA VAL A 63 3.41 9.63 -2.01
C VAL A 63 2.81 9.47 -0.61
N THR A 64 2.85 10.53 0.19
CA THR A 64 2.32 10.53 1.56
C THR A 64 0.81 10.23 1.59
N LYS A 65 0.03 10.83 0.68
CA LYS A 65 -1.41 10.56 0.54
C LYS A 65 -1.69 9.08 0.26
N ASN A 66 -1.01 8.50 -0.74
CA ASN A 66 -1.25 7.11 -1.14
C ASN A 66 -0.71 6.11 -0.11
N ALA A 67 0.43 6.41 0.52
CA ALA A 67 0.95 5.62 1.63
C ALA A 67 -0.02 5.60 2.81
N LEU A 68 -0.59 6.75 3.17
CA LEU A 68 -1.58 6.86 4.25
C LEU A 68 -2.83 6.05 3.92
N LEU A 69 -3.37 6.18 2.71
CA LEU A 69 -4.52 5.38 2.26
C LEU A 69 -4.25 3.88 2.38
N CYS A 70 -3.08 3.43 1.92
CA CYS A 70 -2.67 2.03 2.00
C CYS A 70 -2.60 1.55 3.45
N ILE A 71 -2.01 2.33 4.35
CA ILE A 71 -1.93 2.00 5.79
C ILE A 71 -3.32 1.96 6.42
N GLN A 72 -4.17 2.95 6.16
CA GLN A 72 -5.53 2.96 6.69
C GLN A 72 -6.31 1.71 6.26
N ARG A 73 -6.20 1.29 5.00
CA ARG A 73 -6.86 0.06 4.52
C ARG A 73 -6.28 -1.23 5.12
N LEU A 74 -4.99 -1.23 5.45
CA LEU A 74 -4.34 -2.36 6.09
C LEU A 74 -4.83 -2.53 7.54
N PHE A 75 -5.00 -1.44 8.28
CA PHE A 75 -5.35 -1.45 9.71
C PHE A 75 -6.86 -1.45 9.99
N LEU A 76 -7.65 -0.70 9.23
CA LEU A 76 -9.06 -0.49 9.53
C LEU A 76 -9.90 -1.68 9.09
N GLY A 77 -10.60 -2.38 9.99
CA GLY A 77 -11.50 -3.50 9.69
C GLY A 77 -12.54 -3.17 8.59
N ALA A 78 -13.20 -4.19 8.01
CA ALA A 78 -14.12 -4.02 6.87
C ALA A 78 -15.17 -2.90 7.08
N LYS A 79 -15.68 -2.77 8.31
CA LYS A 79 -16.63 -1.70 8.71
C LYS A 79 -16.08 -0.28 8.59
N TYR A 80 -14.78 -0.10 8.79
CA TYR A 80 -14.14 1.22 8.77
C TYR A 80 -13.56 1.53 7.37
N ALA A 81 -13.18 0.50 6.62
CA ALA A 81 -12.70 0.64 5.25
C ALA A 81 -13.77 1.20 4.29
N SER A 82 -15.07 0.95 4.55
CA SER A 82 -16.16 1.52 3.76
C SER A 82 -16.25 3.05 3.83
N PHE A 83 -15.74 3.67 4.90
CA PHE A 83 -15.68 5.14 5.00
C PHE A 83 -14.52 5.75 4.19
N LEU A 84 -13.56 4.94 3.73
CA LEU A 84 -12.47 5.37 2.84
C LEU A 84 -12.84 5.32 1.34
N GLN A 85 -14.06 4.92 1.03
CA GLN A 85 -14.59 4.87 -0.35
C GLN A 85 -15.37 6.14 -0.73
N ALA A 86 -15.48 7.10 0.19
CA ALA A 86 -16.17 8.39 0.00
C ALA A 86 -15.24 9.44 -0.60
#